data_AF-A0A8T0C997-F1
#
_entry.id   AF-A0A8T0C997-F1
#
_cell.length_a   1.000
_cell.length_b   1.000
_cell.length_c   1.000
_cell.angle_alpha   90.00
_cell.angle_beta   90.00
_cell.angle_gamma   90.00
#
_symmetry.space_group_name_H-M   'P 1'
#
loop_
_entity.id
_entity.type
_entity.pdbx_description
1 polymer ?
#
loop_
_entity_poly.entity_id
_entity_poly.type
_entity_poly.pdbx_seq_one_letter_code
_entity_poly.pdbx_strand_id
1 'polypeptide(L)'
;MASNPLIATLLSVAVLSGCGANNANQTPVDNKPAWITAMPSSSYMIYGVGSAQNTGDLQQAKLAAQESARLALAKQLNVTISANTRIEQSASEKSMQFHVDELINSQVPDIHLQGVKIEDEYVSADQQTAFALAAFNRTEAAMQTELTVRALDEDITAFAIAANSSKSQQLKQAVAVKELLVKRSKQNHHLTQLQAAPLPLPASVRDKQQQADALINSISFSIESDHQAHRKVRDILAKALSSQGIKVTTGEADFALKFTVDWQDMNKAGTFYSVAESYLVVMENGKEQAHFNTKVKAASSYKDTAKSNAMTKLANKLGTQLAQFVVTGKS
;
A
#
# COMPACT_ATOMS: atom_id res chain seq x y z
N MET A 1 37.48 -1.30 -117.17
CA MET A 1 37.55 -2.65 -116.55
C MET A 1 38.17 -2.50 -115.17
N ALA A 2 37.73 -3.29 -114.19
CA ALA A 2 37.95 -2.98 -112.78
C ALA A 2 39.41 -3.13 -112.32
N SER A 3 39.87 -2.18 -111.51
CA SER A 3 41.14 -2.19 -110.80
C SER A 3 41.02 -2.86 -109.42
N ASN A 4 42.08 -3.58 -109.04
CA ASN A 4 42.32 -4.24 -107.75
C ASN A 4 43.82 -3.98 -107.42
N PRO A 5 44.37 -4.30 -106.23
CA PRO A 5 43.76 -4.72 -104.94
C PRO A 5 44.46 -4.05 -103.70
N LEU A 6 44.39 -4.70 -102.52
CA LEU A 6 45.27 -4.58 -101.32
C LEU A 6 45.02 -3.34 -100.42
N ILE A 7 45.13 -3.33 -99.07
CA ILE A 7 45.45 -4.28 -97.96
C ILE A 7 44.83 -3.61 -96.68
N ALA A 8 44.44 -4.22 -95.54
CA ALA A 8 44.73 -5.52 -94.90
C ALA A 8 43.50 -6.10 -94.13
N THR A 9 43.70 -7.19 -93.38
CA THR A 9 42.83 -7.75 -92.33
C THR A 9 43.22 -7.30 -90.91
N LEU A 10 42.25 -7.10 -90.01
CA LEU A 10 42.33 -7.63 -88.63
C LEU A 10 40.94 -7.72 -87.98
N LEU A 11 40.80 -8.63 -87.01
CA LEU A 11 39.54 -9.31 -86.69
C LEU A 11 39.19 -9.18 -85.19
N SER A 12 37.89 -9.12 -84.91
CA SER A 12 37.20 -9.73 -83.73
C SER A 12 36.77 -8.86 -82.53
N VAL A 13 35.49 -9.10 -82.19
CA VAL A 13 34.77 -8.97 -80.91
C VAL A 13 34.50 -7.58 -80.31
N ALA A 14 33.21 -7.21 -80.34
CA ALA A 14 32.63 -6.17 -79.50
C ALA A 14 32.18 -6.73 -78.14
N VAL A 15 32.38 -5.97 -77.06
CA VAL A 15 31.68 -6.14 -75.78
C VAL A 15 31.01 -4.81 -75.45
N LEU A 16 29.69 -4.80 -75.31
CA LEU A 16 28.96 -3.63 -74.82
C LEU A 16 29.03 -3.58 -73.29
N SER A 17 29.47 -2.46 -72.74
CA SER A 17 29.31 -2.10 -71.33
C SER A 17 28.99 -0.62 -71.23
N GLY A 18 27.71 -0.28 -71.19
CA GLY A 18 27.21 1.08 -71.04
C GLY A 18 26.48 1.28 -69.70
N CYS A 19 26.42 2.54 -69.26
CA CYS A 19 25.53 3.03 -68.21
C CYS A 19 25.71 2.46 -66.79
N GLY A 20 26.86 2.73 -66.18
CA GLY A 20 26.96 2.83 -64.71
C GLY A 20 26.24 4.10 -64.22
N ALA A 21 24.92 4.03 -64.02
CA ALA A 21 24.16 5.14 -63.44
C ALA A 21 24.49 5.30 -61.94
N ASN A 22 24.46 6.54 -61.45
CA ASN A 22 24.70 6.87 -60.05
C ASN A 22 23.70 6.15 -59.14
N ASN A 23 24.16 5.11 -58.44
CA ASN A 23 23.53 4.67 -57.19
C ASN A 23 23.81 5.75 -56.14
N ALA A 24 22.93 6.74 -56.08
CA ALA A 24 22.88 7.64 -54.93
C ALA A 24 22.68 6.79 -53.67
N ASN A 25 23.54 6.99 -52.67
CA ASN A 25 23.41 6.36 -51.37
C ASN A 25 22.02 6.67 -50.80
N GLN A 26 21.09 5.71 -50.90
CA GLN A 26 19.95 5.66 -50.01
C GLN A 26 20.50 5.27 -48.64
N THR A 27 20.87 6.28 -47.85
CA THR A 27 20.97 6.13 -46.39
C THR A 27 19.73 5.38 -45.92
N PRO A 28 19.86 4.29 -45.12
CA PRO A 28 18.71 3.64 -44.53
C PRO A 28 17.87 4.71 -43.84
N VAL A 29 16.61 4.86 -44.25
CA VAL A 29 15.68 5.73 -43.56
C VAL A 29 15.43 5.07 -42.22
N ASP A 30 16.11 5.55 -41.18
CA ASP A 30 15.90 5.12 -39.81
C ASP A 30 14.47 5.52 -39.44
N ASN A 31 13.52 4.61 -39.64
CA ASN A 31 12.08 4.85 -39.51
C ASN A 31 11.68 4.85 -38.03
N LYS A 32 12.39 5.68 -37.27
CA LYS A 32 12.28 5.87 -35.84
C LYS A 32 10.87 6.38 -35.51
N PRO A 33 10.09 5.66 -34.69
CA PRO A 33 8.75 6.09 -34.33
C PRO A 33 8.72 7.49 -33.69
N ALA A 34 7.77 8.31 -34.13
CA ALA A 34 7.63 9.70 -33.69
C ALA A 34 7.41 9.83 -32.17
N TRP A 35 6.83 8.81 -31.52
CA TRP A 35 6.61 8.80 -30.07
C TRP A 35 7.89 8.83 -29.23
N ILE A 36 9.06 8.49 -29.81
CA ILE A 36 10.35 8.56 -29.12
C ILE A 36 10.82 10.02 -28.95
N THR A 37 10.41 10.93 -29.83
CA THR A 37 10.81 12.36 -29.78
C THR A 37 9.66 13.28 -29.35
N ALA A 38 8.41 12.92 -29.63
CA ALA A 38 7.23 13.67 -29.22
C ALA A 38 6.20 12.73 -28.59
N MET A 39 5.98 12.85 -27.27
CA MET A 39 5.02 12.00 -26.56
C MET A 39 3.60 12.15 -27.16
N PRO A 40 2.90 11.05 -27.48
CA PRO A 40 1.49 11.11 -27.90
C PRO A 40 0.62 11.78 -26.83
N SER A 41 -0.38 12.55 -27.25
CA SER A 41 -1.33 13.20 -26.35
C SER A 41 -2.75 12.71 -26.61
N SER A 42 -3.50 12.49 -25.53
CA SER A 42 -4.88 12.03 -25.56
C SER A 42 -5.63 12.54 -24.33
N SER A 43 -6.93 12.74 -24.44
CA SER A 43 -7.81 13.09 -23.30
C SER A 43 -8.19 11.90 -22.43
N TYR A 44 -8.00 10.66 -22.92
CA TYR A 44 -8.42 9.42 -22.26
C TYR A 44 -7.27 8.42 -22.05
N MET A 45 -6.15 8.57 -22.77
CA MET A 45 -4.94 7.77 -22.58
C MET A 45 -3.79 8.61 -22.01
N ILE A 46 -3.00 8.00 -21.13
CA ILE A 46 -1.72 8.52 -20.65
C ILE A 46 -0.63 7.60 -21.18
N TYR A 47 0.47 8.19 -21.63
CA TYR A 47 1.61 7.47 -22.22
C TYR A 47 2.86 7.62 -21.35
N GLY A 48 3.76 6.65 -21.43
CA GLY A 48 5.10 6.73 -20.85
C GLY A 48 6.11 6.19 -21.84
N VAL A 49 7.18 6.94 -22.08
CA VAL A 49 8.28 6.52 -22.97
C VAL A 49 9.45 6.10 -22.10
N GLY A 50 9.90 4.86 -22.29
CA GLY A 50 11.07 4.30 -21.63
C GLY A 50 12.17 3.94 -22.61
N SER A 51 13.41 3.97 -22.12
CA SER A 51 14.58 3.54 -22.89
C SER A 51 15.60 2.85 -22.00
N ALA A 52 16.34 1.90 -22.55
CA ALA A 52 17.47 1.24 -21.90
C ALA A 52 18.58 0.92 -22.90
N GLN A 53 19.84 0.99 -22.46
CA GLN A 53 21.00 0.62 -23.27
C GLN A 53 21.17 -0.90 -23.34
N ASN A 54 21.61 -1.38 -24.49
CA ASN A 54 21.97 -2.78 -24.72
C ASN A 54 23.41 -3.04 -24.27
N THR A 55 23.57 -3.71 -23.13
CA THR A 55 24.88 -4.08 -22.57
C THR A 55 25.33 -5.50 -22.99
N GLY A 56 24.81 -6.02 -24.10
CA GLY A 56 25.13 -7.35 -24.63
C GLY A 56 23.97 -8.34 -24.67
N ASP A 57 22.83 -8.01 -24.03
CA ASP A 57 21.56 -8.74 -24.15
C ASP A 57 20.43 -7.77 -24.55
N LEU A 58 19.96 -7.90 -25.78
CA LEU A 58 18.89 -7.08 -26.34
C LEU A 58 17.51 -7.38 -25.71
N GLN A 59 17.27 -8.61 -25.25
CA GLN A 59 16.01 -8.96 -24.58
C GLN A 59 15.96 -8.35 -23.17
N GLN A 60 17.08 -8.40 -22.44
CA GLN A 60 17.21 -7.68 -21.17
C GLN A 60 17.05 -6.17 -21.36
N ALA A 61 17.62 -5.59 -22.42
CA ALA A 61 17.44 -4.18 -22.75
C ALA A 61 15.98 -3.82 -23.06
N LYS A 62 15.26 -4.65 -23.83
CA LYS A 62 13.82 -4.47 -24.08
C LYS A 62 13.00 -4.50 -22.80
N LEU A 63 13.20 -5.50 -21.94
CA LEU A 63 12.50 -5.60 -20.66
C LEU A 63 12.78 -4.39 -19.75
N ALA A 64 14.04 -3.93 -19.69
CA ALA A 64 14.41 -2.73 -18.96
C ALA A 64 13.78 -1.45 -19.55
N ALA A 65 13.64 -1.35 -20.87
CA ALA A 65 12.94 -0.25 -21.54
C ALA A 65 11.43 -0.27 -21.23
N GLN A 66 10.78 -1.44 -21.20
CA GLN A 66 9.37 -1.57 -20.79
C GLN A 66 9.15 -1.12 -19.34
N GLU A 67 9.98 -1.56 -18.39
CA GLU A 67 9.88 -1.15 -16.98
C GLU A 67 10.14 0.35 -16.81
N SER A 68 11.10 0.90 -17.55
CA SER A 68 11.36 2.34 -17.62
C SER A 68 10.13 3.11 -18.15
N ALA A 69 9.42 2.57 -19.14
CA ALA A 69 8.21 3.16 -19.71
C ALA A 69 7.03 3.14 -18.71
N ARG A 70 6.84 2.02 -17.99
CA ARG A 70 5.86 1.89 -16.90
C ARG A 70 6.14 2.90 -15.78
N LEU A 71 7.41 3.06 -15.39
CA LEU A 71 7.82 4.04 -14.38
C LEU A 71 7.62 5.49 -14.84
N ALA A 72 7.89 5.81 -16.12
CA ALA A 72 7.61 7.13 -16.68
C ALA A 72 6.12 7.47 -16.64
N LEU A 73 5.26 6.53 -17.02
CA LEU A 73 3.80 6.65 -16.97
C LEU A 73 3.30 6.87 -15.53
N ALA A 74 3.80 6.08 -14.57
CA ALA A 74 3.44 6.21 -13.16
C ALA A 74 3.82 7.58 -12.56
N LYS A 75 4.98 8.14 -12.96
CA LYS A 75 5.37 9.52 -12.58
C LYS A 75 4.40 10.56 -13.11
N GLN A 76 3.97 10.45 -14.37
CA GLN A 76 3.03 11.39 -14.99
C GLN A 76 1.65 11.39 -14.30
N LEU A 77 1.18 10.22 -13.86
CA LEU A 77 -0.02 10.13 -13.03
C LEU A 77 0.18 10.81 -11.66
N ASN A 78 1.23 10.43 -10.91
CA ASN A 78 1.47 10.96 -9.56
C ASN A 78 1.67 12.48 -9.51
N VAL A 79 2.31 13.09 -10.53
CA VAL A 79 2.56 14.55 -10.58
C VAL A 79 1.26 15.37 -10.61
N THR A 80 0.12 14.78 -10.99
CA THR A 80 -1.15 15.52 -11.06
C THR A 80 -1.83 15.75 -9.70
N ILE A 81 -1.53 14.95 -8.66
CA ILE A 81 -2.30 14.99 -7.39
C ILE A 81 -1.71 15.93 -6.34
N SER A 82 -0.38 16.13 -6.34
CA SER A 82 0.34 16.88 -5.30
C SER A 82 -0.05 18.36 -5.14
N ALA A 83 -0.89 18.91 -6.02
CA ALA A 83 -1.37 20.28 -5.95
C ALA A 83 -2.60 20.49 -5.03
N ASN A 84 -3.42 19.45 -4.77
CA ASN A 84 -4.80 19.65 -4.30
C ASN A 84 -5.22 18.93 -2.99
N THR A 85 -4.33 18.24 -2.28
CA THR A 85 -4.70 17.49 -1.05
C THR A 85 -3.94 17.94 0.19
N ARG A 86 -4.38 19.04 0.80
CA ARG A 86 -4.11 19.36 2.21
C ARG A 86 -5.27 18.83 3.05
N ILE A 87 -5.15 17.61 3.56
CA ILE A 87 -6.17 17.04 4.45
C ILE A 87 -5.97 17.63 5.85
N GLU A 88 -6.94 18.42 6.29
CA GLU A 88 -7.08 18.92 7.66
C GLU A 88 -7.30 17.73 8.62
N GLN A 89 -6.23 17.25 9.25
CA GLN A 89 -6.33 16.29 10.36
C GLN A 89 -6.63 17.06 11.66
N SER A 90 -7.91 17.24 11.97
CA SER A 90 -8.35 17.76 13.27
C SER A 90 -8.12 16.71 14.37
N ALA A 91 -6.91 16.69 14.92
CA ALA A 91 -6.53 15.80 16.02
C ALA A 91 -7.18 16.25 17.34
N SER A 92 -8.42 15.82 17.57
CA SER A 92 -9.12 15.95 18.85
C SER A 92 -9.16 14.60 19.56
N GLU A 93 -8.21 14.42 20.49
CA GLU A 93 -7.99 13.24 21.34
C GLU A 93 -7.79 11.87 20.64
N LYS A 94 -6.88 11.06 21.20
CA LYS A 94 -6.58 9.72 20.66
C LYS A 94 -7.66 8.71 21.06
N SER A 95 -8.78 8.72 20.36
CA SER A 95 -9.90 7.79 20.58
C SER A 95 -9.55 6.36 20.12
N MET A 96 -10.29 5.36 20.62
CA MET A 96 -10.14 3.97 20.15
C MET A 96 -10.39 3.90 18.63
N GLN A 97 -11.43 4.60 18.15
CA GLN A 97 -11.71 4.74 16.73
C GLN A 97 -10.51 5.25 15.93
N PHE A 98 -9.79 6.28 16.39
CA PHE A 98 -8.62 6.81 15.67
C PHE A 98 -7.55 5.74 15.45
N HIS A 99 -7.23 4.95 16.49
CA HIS A 99 -6.23 3.89 16.39
C HIS A 99 -6.71 2.66 15.59
N VAL A 100 -8.02 2.36 15.64
CA VAL A 100 -8.64 1.37 14.75
C VAL A 100 -8.51 1.81 13.29
N ASP A 101 -8.82 3.07 12.99
CA ASP A 101 -8.77 3.63 11.64
C ASP A 101 -7.34 3.72 11.09
N GLU A 102 -6.38 4.15 11.92
CA GLU A 102 -4.95 4.14 11.62
C GLU A 102 -4.44 2.73 11.30
N LEU A 103 -4.75 1.75 12.15
CA LEU A 103 -4.29 0.38 11.97
C LEU A 103 -4.94 -0.30 10.75
N ILE A 104 -6.25 -0.13 10.52
CA ILE A 104 -6.93 -0.63 9.32
C ILE A 104 -6.36 0.02 8.06
N ASN A 105 -6.14 1.34 8.05
CA ASN A 105 -5.59 2.04 6.88
C ASN A 105 -4.17 1.59 6.52
N SER A 106 -3.39 1.14 7.51
CA SER A 106 -2.07 0.55 7.31
C SER A 106 -2.10 -0.90 6.79
N GLN A 107 -3.18 -1.66 7.05
CA GLN A 107 -3.34 -3.06 6.63
C GLN A 107 -4.00 -3.20 5.25
N VAL A 108 -4.92 -2.30 4.89
CA VAL A 108 -5.50 -2.28 3.53
C VAL A 108 -4.40 -1.80 2.57
N PRO A 109 -4.00 -2.58 1.54
CA PRO A 109 -2.96 -2.15 0.62
C PRO A 109 -3.40 -0.93 -0.20
N ASP A 110 -2.44 -0.17 -0.69
CA ASP A 110 -2.70 0.92 -1.64
C ASP A 110 -2.99 0.36 -3.05
N ILE A 111 -3.72 1.13 -3.84
CA ILE A 111 -4.10 0.74 -5.20
C ILE A 111 -2.93 1.04 -6.13
N HIS A 112 -2.30 -0.03 -6.63
CA HIS A 112 -1.31 0.07 -7.69
C HIS A 112 -1.97 0.24 -9.06
N LEU A 113 -1.27 0.91 -9.97
CA LEU A 113 -1.68 1.01 -11.37
C LEU A 113 -1.73 -0.37 -12.04
N GLN A 114 -2.91 -0.74 -12.52
CA GLN A 114 -3.15 -1.96 -13.29
C GLN A 114 -3.60 -1.59 -14.72
N GLY A 115 -3.45 -2.51 -15.68
CA GLY A 115 -3.88 -2.27 -17.05
C GLY A 115 -2.95 -1.39 -17.91
N VAL A 116 -1.72 -1.14 -17.46
CA VAL A 116 -0.68 -0.53 -18.31
C VAL A 116 -0.25 -1.52 -19.39
N LYS A 117 -0.41 -1.14 -20.66
CA LYS A 117 -0.04 -1.93 -21.84
C LYS A 117 1.24 -1.37 -22.46
N ILE A 118 2.03 -2.21 -23.11
CA ILE A 118 3.09 -1.76 -24.03
C ILE A 118 2.44 -1.73 -25.41
N GLU A 119 2.26 -0.54 -25.97
CA GLU A 119 1.61 -0.35 -27.28
C GLU A 119 2.61 -0.52 -28.43
N ASP A 120 3.87 -0.14 -28.22
CA ASP A 120 4.92 -0.22 -29.24
C ASP A 120 6.32 -0.40 -28.62
N GLU A 121 7.23 -0.99 -29.40
CA GLU A 121 8.63 -1.19 -29.07
C GLU A 121 9.52 -0.86 -30.27
N TYR A 122 10.66 -0.24 -30.02
CA TYR A 122 11.63 0.07 -31.05
C TYR A 122 13.06 -0.17 -30.56
N VAL A 123 13.92 -0.66 -31.45
CA VAL A 123 15.36 -0.80 -31.20
C VAL A 123 16.08 0.08 -32.21
N SER A 124 17.01 0.91 -31.76
CA SER A 124 17.79 1.78 -32.64
C SER A 124 18.56 0.99 -33.69
N ALA A 125 18.80 1.58 -34.87
CA ALA A 125 19.50 0.92 -35.97
C ALA A 125 20.92 0.42 -35.62
N ASP A 126 21.58 1.03 -34.64
CA ASP A 126 22.88 0.62 -34.07
C ASP A 126 22.79 -0.50 -33.01
N GLN A 127 21.56 -0.96 -32.71
CA GLN A 127 21.20 -1.91 -31.66
C GLN A 127 21.67 -1.52 -30.24
N GLN A 128 22.08 -0.28 -30.01
CA GLN A 128 22.60 0.19 -28.71
C GLN A 128 21.50 0.57 -27.72
N THR A 129 20.29 0.91 -28.18
CA THR A 129 19.20 1.37 -27.32
C THR A 129 17.87 0.71 -27.69
N ALA A 130 17.22 0.10 -26.70
CA ALA A 130 15.82 -0.31 -26.78
C ALA A 130 14.91 0.80 -26.21
N PHE A 131 13.76 1.00 -26.85
CA PHE A 131 12.71 1.95 -26.48
C PHE A 131 11.38 1.21 -26.36
N ALA A 132 10.53 1.63 -25.43
CA ALA A 132 9.17 1.12 -25.29
C ALA A 132 8.18 2.26 -25.02
N LEU A 133 6.98 2.14 -25.60
CA LEU A 133 5.85 3.00 -25.36
C LEU A 133 4.82 2.27 -24.48
N ALA A 134 4.71 2.70 -23.22
CA ALA A 134 3.63 2.29 -22.35
C ALA A 134 2.40 3.20 -22.57
N ALA A 135 1.19 2.63 -22.51
CA ALA A 135 -0.06 3.38 -22.46
C ALA A 135 -1.00 2.85 -21.39
N PHE A 136 -1.89 3.73 -20.92
CA PHE A 136 -2.87 3.45 -19.89
C PHE A 136 -4.18 4.18 -20.21
N ASN A 137 -5.29 3.43 -20.25
CA ASN A 137 -6.62 3.98 -20.50
C ASN A 137 -7.24 4.47 -19.18
N ARG A 138 -7.14 5.78 -18.96
CA ARG A 138 -7.63 6.46 -17.75
C ARG A 138 -9.14 6.39 -17.61
N THR A 139 -9.88 6.43 -18.72
CA THR A 139 -11.35 6.43 -18.72
C THR A 139 -11.89 5.04 -18.36
N GLU A 140 -11.30 3.98 -18.90
CA GLU A 140 -11.61 2.59 -18.57
C GLU A 140 -11.27 2.28 -17.10
N ALA A 141 -10.10 2.72 -16.62
CA ALA A 141 -9.72 2.58 -15.22
C ALA A 141 -10.69 3.33 -14.29
N ALA A 142 -11.06 4.58 -14.60
CA ALA A 142 -11.99 5.36 -13.80
C ALA A 142 -13.38 4.70 -13.74
N MET A 143 -13.90 4.22 -14.88
CA MET A 143 -15.16 3.50 -14.94
C MET A 143 -15.13 2.22 -14.08
N GLN A 144 -14.05 1.44 -14.15
CA GLN A 144 -13.91 0.23 -13.34
C GLN A 144 -13.78 0.53 -11.84
N THR A 145 -13.09 1.61 -11.48
CA THR A 145 -13.01 2.10 -10.10
C THR A 145 -14.37 2.58 -9.60
N GLU A 146 -15.16 3.30 -10.39
CA GLU A 146 -16.52 3.69 -10.03
C GLU A 146 -17.41 2.46 -9.76
N LEU A 147 -17.37 1.45 -10.62
CA LEU A 147 -18.09 0.19 -10.41
C LEU A 147 -17.64 -0.50 -9.11
N THR A 148 -16.34 -0.49 -8.82
CA THR A 148 -15.78 -1.04 -7.58
C THR A 148 -16.25 -0.28 -6.33
N VAL A 149 -16.33 1.06 -6.39
CA VAL A 149 -16.89 1.88 -5.30
C VAL A 149 -18.36 1.58 -5.07
N ARG A 150 -19.17 1.42 -6.13
CA ARG A 150 -20.60 1.08 -6.01
C ARG A 150 -20.81 -0.32 -5.43
N ALA A 151 -20.04 -1.31 -5.86
CA ALA A 151 -20.06 -2.65 -5.26
C ALA A 151 -19.69 -2.62 -3.77
N LEU A 152 -18.69 -1.82 -3.37
CA LEU A 152 -18.35 -1.61 -1.95
C LEU A 152 -19.47 -0.90 -1.17
N ASP A 153 -20.18 0.05 -1.78
CA ASP A 153 -21.35 0.70 -1.15
C ASP A 153 -22.51 -0.28 -0.93
N GLU A 154 -22.72 -1.22 -1.86
CA GLU A 154 -23.66 -2.34 -1.73
C GLU A 154 -23.23 -3.30 -0.61
N ASP A 155 -21.96 -3.75 -0.61
CA ASP A 155 -21.39 -4.63 0.42
C ASP A 155 -21.53 -4.02 1.84
N ILE A 156 -21.17 -2.74 2.00
CA ILE A 156 -21.27 -2.03 3.30
C ILE A 156 -22.74 -1.91 3.72
N THR A 157 -23.65 -1.60 2.79
CA THR A 157 -25.08 -1.45 3.09
C THR A 157 -25.71 -2.80 3.49
N ALA A 158 -25.33 -3.88 2.80
CA ALA A 158 -25.76 -5.24 3.11
C ALA A 158 -25.17 -5.80 4.41
N PHE A 159 -24.02 -5.29 4.86
CA PHE A 159 -23.31 -5.82 6.03
C PHE A 159 -24.14 -5.73 7.32
N ALA A 160 -24.43 -6.88 7.94
CA ALA A 160 -25.21 -6.96 9.16
C ALA A 160 -24.33 -7.09 10.41
N ILE A 161 -24.38 -6.10 11.30
CA ILE A 161 -23.88 -6.23 12.67
C ILE A 161 -24.97 -6.95 13.48
N ALA A 162 -24.69 -8.17 13.93
CA ALA A 162 -25.66 -9.04 14.57
C ALA A 162 -25.88 -8.60 16.03
N ALA A 163 -26.93 -7.82 16.28
CA ALA A 163 -27.23 -7.23 17.59
C ALA A 163 -27.33 -8.24 18.75
N ASN A 164 -27.71 -9.49 18.46
CA ASN A 164 -27.84 -10.57 19.44
C ASN A 164 -26.56 -11.44 19.58
N SER A 165 -25.45 -11.06 18.93
CA SER A 165 -24.17 -11.76 19.04
C SER A 165 -23.30 -11.24 20.19
N SER A 166 -22.22 -11.94 20.51
CA SER A 166 -21.25 -11.52 21.55
C SER A 166 -20.61 -10.17 21.21
N LYS A 167 -20.16 -9.41 22.20
CA LYS A 167 -19.45 -8.13 22.00
C LYS A 167 -18.16 -8.33 21.20
N SER A 168 -17.47 -9.46 21.39
CA SER A 168 -16.33 -9.86 20.53
C SER A 168 -16.72 -10.02 19.05
N GLN A 169 -17.88 -10.63 18.77
CA GLN A 169 -18.37 -10.82 17.40
C GLN A 169 -18.86 -9.50 16.80
N GLN A 170 -19.61 -8.70 17.57
CA GLN A 170 -20.04 -7.36 17.18
C GLN A 170 -18.84 -6.47 16.83
N LEU A 171 -17.78 -6.48 17.65
CA LEU A 171 -16.55 -5.72 17.40
C LEU A 171 -15.85 -6.17 16.10
N LYS A 172 -15.69 -7.49 15.88
CA LYS A 172 -15.14 -8.03 14.62
C LYS A 172 -15.98 -7.61 13.40
N GLN A 173 -17.30 -7.58 13.54
CA GLN A 173 -18.22 -7.10 12.51
C GLN A 173 -18.07 -5.59 12.24
N ALA A 174 -17.92 -4.77 13.28
CA ALA A 174 -17.67 -3.33 13.13
C ALA A 174 -16.35 -3.07 12.39
N VAL A 175 -15.27 -3.79 12.75
CA VAL A 175 -13.96 -3.65 12.08
C VAL A 175 -14.05 -4.08 10.61
N ALA A 176 -14.75 -5.16 10.28
CA ALA A 176 -14.97 -5.56 8.89
C ALA A 176 -15.70 -4.47 8.06
N VAL A 177 -16.69 -3.77 8.64
CA VAL A 177 -17.32 -2.59 8.00
C VAL A 177 -16.31 -1.47 7.79
N LYS A 178 -15.45 -1.20 8.78
CA LYS A 178 -14.40 -0.18 8.71
C LYS A 178 -13.31 -0.51 7.67
N GLU A 179 -12.94 -1.78 7.50
CA GLU A 179 -12.09 -2.22 6.39
C GLU A 179 -12.70 -1.94 5.02
N LEU A 180 -13.99 -2.22 4.83
CA LEU A 180 -14.70 -1.93 3.58
C LEU A 180 -14.78 -0.41 3.33
N LEU A 181 -15.05 0.40 4.36
CA LEU A 181 -15.03 1.86 4.27
C LEU A 181 -13.65 2.42 3.88
N VAL A 182 -12.56 1.85 4.43
CA VAL A 182 -11.19 2.21 4.03
C VAL A 182 -10.89 1.80 2.58
N LYS A 183 -11.25 0.58 2.16
CA LYS A 183 -11.13 0.14 0.76
C LYS A 183 -11.89 1.10 -0.18
N ARG A 184 -13.12 1.47 0.17
CA ARG A 184 -13.96 2.42 -0.56
C ARG A 184 -13.35 3.82 -0.63
N SER A 185 -12.77 4.29 0.47
CA SER A 185 -12.03 5.56 0.54
C SER A 185 -10.81 5.56 -0.40
N LYS A 186 -9.99 4.49 -0.38
CA LYS A 186 -8.83 4.36 -1.27
C LYS A 186 -9.24 4.34 -2.76
N GLN A 187 -10.31 3.63 -3.13
CA GLN A 187 -10.84 3.66 -4.50
C GLN A 187 -11.32 5.07 -4.91
N ASN A 188 -11.98 5.79 -4.00
CA ASN A 188 -12.39 7.18 -4.26
C ASN A 188 -11.20 8.15 -4.41
N HIS A 189 -10.14 7.94 -3.64
CA HIS A 189 -8.88 8.66 -3.83
C HIS A 189 -8.26 8.30 -5.19
N HIS A 190 -8.31 7.04 -5.61
CA HIS A 190 -7.84 6.61 -6.92
C HIS A 190 -8.61 7.27 -8.08
N LEU A 191 -9.94 7.44 -7.98
CA LEU A 191 -10.68 8.27 -8.96
C LEU A 191 -10.09 9.68 -9.09
N THR A 192 -9.73 10.31 -7.97
CA THR A 192 -9.11 11.64 -7.96
C THR A 192 -7.70 11.61 -8.61
N GLN A 193 -6.93 10.54 -8.42
CA GLN A 193 -5.65 10.31 -9.11
C GLN A 193 -5.84 10.14 -10.64
N LEU A 194 -6.94 9.52 -11.05
CA LEU A 194 -7.36 9.38 -12.45
C LEU A 194 -8.03 10.66 -13.01
N GLN A 195 -8.04 11.77 -12.27
CA GLN A 195 -8.72 13.02 -12.61
C GLN A 195 -10.24 12.87 -12.86
N ALA A 196 -10.85 11.81 -12.32
CA ALA A 196 -12.29 11.61 -12.27
C ALA A 196 -12.87 12.23 -10.99
N ALA A 197 -14.16 12.57 -11.01
CA ALA A 197 -14.85 13.07 -9.84
C ALA A 197 -15.01 11.97 -8.78
N PRO A 198 -14.67 12.20 -7.49
CA PRO A 198 -14.91 11.21 -6.45
C PRO A 198 -16.41 11.04 -6.18
N LEU A 199 -16.84 9.81 -5.91
CA LEU A 199 -18.25 9.51 -5.64
C LEU A 199 -18.63 9.91 -4.20
N PRO A 200 -19.74 10.65 -4.00
CA PRO A 200 -20.17 11.04 -2.65
C PRO A 200 -20.47 9.81 -1.79
N LEU A 201 -20.39 9.94 -0.46
CA LEU A 201 -20.75 8.87 0.46
C LEU A 201 -22.29 8.80 0.61
N PRO A 202 -22.95 7.68 0.24
CA PRO A 202 -24.39 7.53 0.41
C PRO A 202 -24.82 7.61 1.88
N ALA A 203 -26.08 7.96 2.13
CA ALA A 203 -26.63 8.00 3.48
C ALA A 203 -26.55 6.63 4.17
N SER A 204 -26.98 5.55 3.49
CA SER A 204 -26.92 4.18 4.02
C SER A 204 -25.52 3.75 4.48
N VAL A 205 -24.50 4.12 3.70
CA VAL A 205 -23.09 3.82 4.00
C VAL A 205 -22.58 4.66 5.17
N ARG A 206 -23.00 5.92 5.26
CA ARG A 206 -22.71 6.80 6.41
C ARG A 206 -23.35 6.29 7.70
N ASP A 207 -24.59 5.79 7.63
CA ASP A 207 -25.29 5.23 8.78
C ASP A 207 -24.58 3.97 9.30
N LYS A 208 -24.08 3.12 8.39
CA LYS A 208 -23.23 1.95 8.73
C LYS A 208 -21.90 2.36 9.35
N GLN A 209 -21.25 3.41 8.84
CA GLN A 209 -20.05 3.97 9.44
C GLN A 209 -20.34 4.44 10.89
N GLN A 210 -21.39 5.22 11.09
CA GLN A 210 -21.78 5.70 12.43
C GLN A 210 -22.12 4.55 13.38
N GLN A 211 -22.78 3.50 12.89
CA GLN A 211 -23.07 2.30 13.68
C GLN A 211 -21.79 1.58 14.13
N ALA A 212 -20.81 1.41 13.23
CA ALA A 212 -19.52 0.80 13.54
C ALA A 212 -18.70 1.67 14.52
N ASP A 213 -18.64 2.97 14.28
CA ASP A 213 -17.92 3.94 15.13
C ASP A 213 -18.52 4.00 16.55
N ALA A 214 -19.85 4.05 16.67
CA ALA A 214 -20.53 4.03 17.96
C ALA A 214 -20.28 2.72 18.72
N LEU A 215 -20.29 1.59 18.03
CA LEU A 215 -20.03 0.28 18.63
C LEU A 215 -18.59 0.17 19.13
N ILE A 216 -17.59 0.52 18.30
CA ILE A 216 -16.17 0.54 18.69
C ILE A 216 -15.96 1.42 19.92
N ASN A 217 -16.46 2.66 19.91
CA ASN A 217 -16.31 3.60 21.02
C ASN A 217 -17.14 3.21 22.27
N SER A 218 -18.11 2.29 22.15
CA SER A 218 -18.88 1.78 23.29
C SER A 218 -18.12 0.73 24.11
N ILE A 219 -17.18 0.00 23.49
CA ILE A 219 -16.49 -1.14 24.09
C ILE A 219 -15.71 -0.72 25.35
N SER A 220 -15.97 -1.45 26.44
CA SER A 220 -15.37 -1.24 27.74
C SER A 220 -14.59 -2.44 28.24
N PHE A 221 -13.50 -2.17 28.98
CA PHE A 221 -12.64 -3.17 29.58
C PHE A 221 -12.52 -2.95 31.09
N SER A 222 -12.68 -3.99 31.90
CA SER A 222 -12.22 -4.01 33.29
C SER A 222 -10.83 -4.63 33.38
N ILE A 223 -10.05 -4.30 34.41
CA ILE A 223 -8.74 -4.92 34.66
C ILE A 223 -8.78 -5.67 35.99
N GLU A 224 -8.81 -6.99 35.91
CA GLU A 224 -8.80 -7.89 37.05
C GLU A 224 -7.36 -8.21 37.44
N SER A 225 -7.05 -7.99 38.71
CA SER A 225 -5.74 -8.26 39.30
C SER A 225 -5.86 -9.37 40.33
N ASP A 226 -5.05 -10.41 40.16
CA ASP A 226 -4.88 -11.54 41.07
C ASP A 226 -4.40 -11.14 42.48
N HIS A 227 -3.59 -10.08 42.61
CA HIS A 227 -2.93 -9.74 43.85
C HIS A 227 -2.73 -8.23 44.09
N GLN A 228 -2.85 -7.77 45.34
CA GLN A 228 -2.67 -6.35 45.69
C GLN A 228 -1.31 -5.77 45.27
N ALA A 229 -0.27 -6.60 45.17
CA ALA A 229 1.06 -6.20 44.70
C ALA A 229 1.08 -5.70 43.25
N HIS A 230 0.10 -6.09 42.44
CA HIS A 230 0.01 -5.74 41.02
C HIS A 230 -0.81 -4.47 40.75
N ARG A 231 -1.35 -3.79 41.78
CA ARG A 231 -2.11 -2.53 41.63
C ARG A 231 -1.36 -1.46 40.83
N LYS A 232 -0.05 -1.29 41.03
CA LYS A 232 0.75 -0.32 40.25
C LYS A 232 0.82 -0.70 38.76
N VAL A 233 0.86 -2.00 38.43
CA VAL A 233 0.83 -2.48 37.03
C VAL A 233 -0.56 -2.24 36.43
N ARG A 234 -1.63 -2.56 37.17
CA ARG A 234 -3.01 -2.25 36.78
C ARG A 234 -3.19 -0.77 36.43
N ASP A 235 -2.68 0.14 37.26
CA ASP A 235 -2.85 1.59 37.07
C ASP A 235 -2.08 2.10 35.84
N ILE A 236 -0.87 1.59 35.60
CA ILE A 236 -0.08 1.93 34.40
C ILE A 236 -0.73 1.33 33.15
N LEU A 237 -1.27 0.10 33.22
CA LEU A 237 -2.03 -0.52 32.12
C LEU A 237 -3.31 0.26 31.83
N ALA A 238 -4.11 0.62 32.84
CA ALA A 238 -5.30 1.45 32.70
C ALA A 238 -4.98 2.78 32.02
N LYS A 239 -3.89 3.44 32.44
CA LYS A 239 -3.41 4.68 31.81
C LYS A 239 -2.98 4.47 30.36
N ALA A 240 -2.25 3.40 30.06
CA ALA A 240 -1.81 3.08 28.70
C ALA A 240 -3.01 2.81 27.78
N LEU A 241 -3.99 2.02 28.24
CA LEU A 241 -5.24 1.74 27.52
C LEU A 241 -6.05 3.02 27.30
N SER A 242 -6.27 3.83 28.35
CA SER A 242 -6.97 5.11 28.24
C SER A 242 -6.28 6.09 27.29
N SER A 243 -4.94 6.05 27.19
CA SER A 243 -4.20 6.87 26.22
C SER A 243 -4.30 6.42 24.75
N GLN A 244 -4.79 5.19 24.51
CA GLN A 244 -5.20 4.68 23.20
C GLN A 244 -6.73 4.84 23.01
N GLY A 245 -7.40 5.63 23.87
CA GLY A 245 -8.84 5.86 23.84
C GLY A 245 -9.69 4.67 24.28
N ILE A 246 -9.08 3.64 24.86
CA ILE A 246 -9.77 2.43 25.31
C ILE A 246 -10.44 2.72 26.66
N LYS A 247 -11.76 2.55 26.72
CA LYS A 247 -12.57 2.82 27.91
C LYS A 247 -12.34 1.77 28.99
N VAL A 248 -11.59 2.13 30.03
CA VAL A 248 -11.36 1.27 31.20
C VAL A 248 -12.36 1.59 32.31
N THR A 249 -13.01 0.57 32.88
CA THR A 249 -13.96 0.71 34.00
C THR A 249 -13.55 -0.14 35.20
N THR A 250 -14.15 0.13 36.37
CA THR A 250 -13.93 -0.62 37.62
C THR A 250 -15.13 -1.48 38.02
N GLY A 251 -16.12 -1.62 37.14
CA GLY A 251 -17.37 -2.36 37.39
C GLY A 251 -17.63 -3.37 36.28
N GLU A 252 -18.90 -3.56 35.93
CA GLU A 252 -19.24 -4.33 34.73
C GLU A 252 -18.64 -3.68 33.46
N ALA A 253 -18.15 -4.53 32.56
CA ALA A 253 -17.49 -4.18 31.32
C ALA A 253 -17.78 -5.27 30.28
N ASP A 254 -17.66 -4.94 29.00
CA ASP A 254 -17.83 -5.90 27.90
C ASP A 254 -16.75 -7.00 27.93
N PHE A 255 -15.54 -6.64 28.39
CA PHE A 255 -14.40 -7.54 28.52
C PHE A 255 -13.71 -7.38 29.89
N ALA A 256 -13.22 -8.49 30.45
CA ALA A 256 -12.37 -8.49 31.64
C ALA A 256 -10.94 -8.90 31.27
N LEU A 257 -9.97 -8.05 31.62
CA LEU A 257 -8.55 -8.25 31.39
C LEU A 257 -7.91 -8.86 32.64
N LYS A 258 -7.71 -10.18 32.63
CA LYS A 258 -6.98 -10.89 33.68
C LYS A 258 -5.50 -10.83 33.40
N PHE A 259 -4.70 -10.33 34.34
CA PHE A 259 -3.25 -10.22 34.14
C PHE A 259 -2.44 -10.72 35.34
N THR A 260 -1.34 -11.40 35.05
CA THR A 260 -0.32 -11.85 36.01
C THR A 260 1.05 -11.43 35.47
N VAL A 261 1.98 -11.04 36.36
CA VAL A 261 3.34 -10.62 35.98
C VAL A 261 4.40 -11.19 36.92
N ASP A 262 5.32 -11.96 36.35
CA ASP A 262 6.51 -12.45 37.02
C ASP A 262 7.68 -11.46 36.89
N TRP A 263 8.35 -11.18 38.00
CA TRP A 263 9.43 -10.21 38.09
C TRP A 263 10.77 -10.86 38.42
N GLN A 264 11.79 -10.56 37.62
CA GLN A 264 13.17 -10.96 37.85
C GLN A 264 14.07 -9.73 37.89
N ASP A 265 14.58 -9.39 39.09
CA ASP A 265 15.54 -8.32 39.29
C ASP A 265 16.98 -8.87 39.24
N MET A 266 17.90 -8.15 38.60
CA MET A 266 19.32 -8.48 38.54
C MET A 266 20.17 -7.22 38.81
N ASN A 267 21.35 -7.38 39.40
CA ASN A 267 22.36 -6.32 39.48
C ASN A 267 23.63 -6.79 38.76
N LYS A 268 24.19 -5.97 37.87
CA LYS A 268 25.52 -6.18 37.27
C LYS A 268 26.27 -4.85 37.24
N ALA A 269 27.44 -4.80 37.87
CA ALA A 269 28.34 -3.64 37.89
C ALA A 269 27.62 -2.30 38.23
N GLY A 270 26.78 -2.30 39.28
CA GLY A 270 26.04 -1.12 39.71
C GLY A 270 24.84 -0.74 38.84
N THR A 271 24.59 -1.45 37.73
CA THR A 271 23.37 -1.32 36.92
C THR A 271 22.34 -2.34 37.39
N PHE A 272 21.19 -1.84 37.83
CA PHE A 272 20.02 -2.67 38.10
C PHE A 272 19.26 -2.93 36.81
N TYR A 273 18.88 -4.18 36.60
CA TYR A 273 18.00 -4.63 35.55
C TYR A 273 16.73 -5.20 36.18
N SER A 274 15.59 -4.90 35.58
CA SER A 274 14.34 -5.56 35.93
C SER A 274 13.75 -6.14 34.65
N VAL A 275 13.44 -7.43 34.71
CA VAL A 275 12.79 -8.21 33.65
C VAL A 275 11.39 -8.55 34.13
N ALA A 276 10.40 -8.31 33.29
CA ALA A 276 9.02 -8.65 33.55
C ALA A 276 8.53 -9.59 32.46
N GLU A 277 7.86 -10.66 32.85
CA GLU A 277 7.15 -11.57 31.96
C GLU A 277 5.68 -11.56 32.37
N SER A 278 4.78 -11.39 31.40
CA SER A 278 3.37 -11.15 31.66
C SER A 278 2.48 -12.07 30.86
N TYR A 279 1.41 -12.50 31.49
CA TYR A 279 0.33 -13.25 30.89
C TYR A 279 -0.93 -12.41 31.03
N LEU A 280 -1.48 -11.96 29.90
CA LEU A 280 -2.71 -11.17 29.82
C LEU A 280 -3.76 -12.00 29.08
N VAL A 281 -4.94 -12.18 29.68
CA VAL A 281 -6.06 -12.93 29.09
C VAL A 281 -7.27 -12.02 28.98
N VAL A 282 -7.87 -11.97 27.79
CA VAL A 282 -9.10 -11.23 27.49
C VAL A 282 -10.28 -12.18 27.67
N MET A 283 -11.13 -11.90 28.64
CA MET A 283 -12.33 -12.68 28.96
C MET A 283 -13.59 -11.93 28.53
N GLU A 284 -14.57 -12.65 28.01
CA GLU A 284 -15.92 -12.17 27.73
C GLU A 284 -16.91 -13.18 28.31
N ASN A 285 -17.82 -12.75 29.19
CA ASN A 285 -18.83 -13.62 29.83
C ASN A 285 -18.24 -14.93 30.40
N GLY A 286 -17.05 -14.84 31.01
CA GLY A 286 -16.33 -15.99 31.58
C GLY A 286 -15.59 -16.89 30.58
N LYS A 287 -15.61 -16.59 29.27
CA LYS A 287 -14.88 -17.32 28.22
C LYS A 287 -13.68 -16.52 27.71
N GLU A 288 -12.55 -17.18 27.56
CA GLU A 288 -11.36 -16.58 26.92
C GLU A 288 -11.63 -16.26 25.44
N GLN A 289 -11.25 -15.05 25.02
CA GLN A 289 -11.32 -14.57 23.63
C GLN A 289 -9.94 -14.40 23.00
N ALA A 290 -8.91 -14.12 23.81
CA ALA A 290 -7.51 -14.05 23.42
C ALA A 290 -6.60 -14.09 24.65
N HIS A 291 -5.33 -14.43 24.45
CA HIS A 291 -4.27 -14.24 25.42
C HIS A 291 -3.02 -13.64 24.77
N PHE A 292 -2.19 -12.98 25.58
CA PHE A 292 -0.91 -12.43 25.15
C PHE A 292 0.16 -12.77 26.20
N ASN A 293 1.28 -13.32 25.75
CA ASN A 293 2.51 -13.34 26.54
C ASN A 293 3.42 -12.19 26.07
N THR A 294 3.90 -11.37 27.01
CA THR A 294 4.92 -10.37 26.73
C THR A 294 6.02 -10.38 27.79
N LYS A 295 7.26 -10.48 27.31
CA LYS A 295 8.49 -10.26 28.08
C LYS A 295 9.10 -8.89 27.76
N VAL A 296 9.52 -8.16 28.79
CA VAL A 296 10.27 -6.90 28.66
C VAL A 296 11.45 -6.85 29.63
N LYS A 297 12.44 -6.04 29.28
CA LYS A 297 13.61 -5.73 30.11
C LYS A 297 13.85 -4.22 30.08
N ALA A 298 14.18 -3.66 31.24
CA ALA A 298 14.70 -2.31 31.41
C ALA A 298 15.89 -2.30 32.38
N ALA A 299 16.62 -1.18 32.39
CA ALA A 299 17.80 -0.97 33.22
C ALA A 299 17.79 0.45 33.82
N SER A 300 18.48 0.63 34.95
CA SER A 300 18.76 1.94 35.56
C SER A 300 19.86 1.80 36.63
N SER A 301 20.49 2.92 36.98
CA SER A 301 21.36 3.05 38.16
C SER A 301 20.61 2.88 39.49
N TYR A 302 19.26 2.92 39.48
CA TYR A 302 18.41 2.74 40.66
C TYR A 302 17.44 1.58 40.47
N LYS A 303 17.33 0.68 41.46
CA LYS A 303 16.48 -0.53 41.40
C LYS A 303 15.03 -0.21 41.04
N ASP A 304 14.40 0.72 41.77
CA ASP A 304 12.98 1.03 41.57
C ASP A 304 12.71 1.73 40.24
N THR A 305 13.68 2.51 39.74
CA THR A 305 13.61 3.12 38.40
C THR A 305 13.73 2.05 37.31
N ALA A 306 14.62 1.07 37.45
CA ALA A 306 14.71 -0.05 36.51
C ALA A 306 13.38 -0.82 36.44
N LYS A 307 12.76 -1.09 37.60
CA LYS A 307 11.45 -1.74 37.70
C LYS A 307 10.32 -0.89 37.12
N SER A 308 10.29 0.42 37.41
CA SER A 308 9.26 1.33 36.88
C SER A 308 9.36 1.51 35.35
N ASN A 309 10.58 1.53 34.80
CA ASN A 309 10.82 1.56 33.36
C ASN A 309 10.35 0.26 32.69
N ALA A 310 10.58 -0.90 33.33
CA ALA A 310 10.05 -2.17 32.86
C ALA A 310 8.51 -2.20 32.92
N MET A 311 7.87 -1.72 33.99
CA MET A 311 6.40 -1.60 34.10
C MET A 311 5.81 -0.73 32.97
N THR A 312 6.41 0.42 32.68
CA THR A 312 5.94 1.33 31.62
C THR A 312 6.07 0.68 30.24
N LYS A 313 7.22 0.06 29.96
CA LYS A 313 7.47 -0.66 28.70
C LYS A 313 6.53 -1.85 28.52
N LEU A 314 6.20 -2.54 29.61
CA LEU A 314 5.25 -3.65 29.64
C LEU A 314 3.84 -3.18 29.29
N ALA A 315 3.32 -2.20 30.03
CA ALA A 315 1.97 -1.67 29.84
C ALA A 315 1.75 -1.08 28.44
N ASN A 316 2.75 -0.36 27.90
CA ASN A 316 2.68 0.15 26.53
C ASN A 316 2.56 -1.00 25.51
N LYS A 317 3.38 -2.05 25.63
CA LYS A 317 3.35 -3.19 24.70
C LYS A 317 2.04 -3.98 24.81
N LEU A 318 1.54 -4.22 26.03
CA LEU A 318 0.23 -4.86 26.25
C LEU A 318 -0.92 -4.00 25.70
N GLY A 319 -0.86 -2.68 25.85
CA GLY A 319 -1.83 -1.75 25.28
C GLY A 319 -1.87 -1.78 23.75
N THR A 320 -0.70 -1.84 23.10
CA THR A 320 -0.61 -2.03 21.64
C THR A 320 -1.17 -3.39 21.21
N GLN A 321 -0.86 -4.48 21.94
CA GLN A 321 -1.41 -5.81 21.64
C GLN A 321 -2.93 -5.84 21.78
N LEU A 322 -3.50 -5.20 22.82
CA LEU A 322 -4.95 -5.13 22.98
C LEU A 322 -5.62 -4.30 21.88
N ALA A 323 -5.05 -3.16 21.49
CA ALA A 323 -5.53 -2.38 20.35
C ALA A 323 -5.48 -3.19 19.05
N GLN A 324 -4.43 -3.98 18.83
CA GLN A 324 -4.33 -4.87 17.68
C GLN A 324 -5.35 -6.01 17.72
N PHE A 325 -5.70 -6.55 18.89
CA PHE A 325 -6.78 -7.51 19.06
C PHE A 325 -8.16 -6.90 18.78
N VAL A 326 -8.41 -5.66 19.25
CA VAL A 326 -9.64 -4.92 18.97
C VAL A 326 -9.90 -4.80 17.47
N VAL A 327 -8.84 -4.57 16.68
CA VAL A 327 -8.92 -4.53 15.21
C VAL A 327 -8.98 -5.92 14.59
N THR A 328 -7.93 -6.73 14.79
CA THR A 328 -7.72 -7.95 13.99
C THR A 328 -8.49 -9.17 14.50
N GLY A 329 -9.02 -9.11 15.73
CA GLY A 329 -9.69 -10.22 16.38
C GLY A 329 -8.77 -11.43 16.68
N LYS A 330 -7.44 -11.22 16.64
CA LYS A 330 -6.38 -12.23 16.80
C LYS A 330 -5.49 -11.91 18.02
N SER A 331 -4.90 -12.96 18.57
CA SER A 331 -3.85 -12.96 19.61
C SER A 331 -2.45 -12.83 19.01
#